data_AF-A0A975SKU0-F1
#
_entry.id   AF-A0A975SKU0-F1
#
_cell.length_a   1.000
_cell.length_b   1.000
_cell.length_c   1.000
_cell.angle_alpha   90.00
_cell.angle_beta   90.00
_cell.angle_gamma   90.00
#
_symmetry.space_group_name_H-M   'P 1'
#
loop_
_entity.id
_entity.type
_entity.pdbx_description
1 polymer ?
#
loop_
_entity_poly.entity_id
_entity_poly.type
_entity_poly.pdbx_seq_one_letter_code
_entity_poly.pdbx_strand_id
1 'polypeptide(L)'
;MKGFKEFILRGNVIDLAVAVVIGAAFTAVVTAIVTGIFNPLIAALFSAEALNDAFQVQVGASTLKFGLVLGAIIQFLLVAVVVYFVFVLPINHLKKVSFFKSKQSPAEEVIAEAPPTDLELLAEIRDLLAAQQQGTGAPTGRAAGAPGSADHPWPNE
;
A
#
# COMPACT_ATOMS: atom_id res chain seq x y z
N MET A 1 28.67 -6.60 -13.30
CA MET A 1 28.35 -7.09 -11.95
C MET A 1 28.16 -5.96 -10.93
N LYS A 2 29.09 -5.00 -10.76
CA LYS A 2 28.93 -3.87 -9.80
C LYS A 2 27.65 -3.03 -10.00
N GLY A 3 27.41 -2.53 -11.22
CA GLY A 3 26.24 -1.67 -11.51
C GLY A 3 24.86 -2.32 -11.31
N PHE A 4 24.76 -3.66 -11.41
CA PHE A 4 23.51 -4.38 -11.13
C PHE A 4 23.24 -4.46 -9.62
N LYS A 5 24.29 -4.65 -8.81
CA LYS A 5 24.20 -4.61 -7.35
C LYS A 5 23.82 -3.21 -6.87
N GLU A 6 24.43 -2.15 -7.40
CA GLU A 6 24.03 -0.75 -7.12
C GLU A 6 22.57 -0.43 -7.51
N PHE A 7 22.05 -1.07 -8.56
CA PHE A 7 20.66 -0.89 -9.00
C PHE A 7 19.65 -1.58 -8.06
N ILE A 8 19.93 -2.83 -7.68
CA ILE A 8 19.09 -3.60 -6.74
C ILE A 8 19.14 -2.96 -5.35
N LEU A 9 20.32 -2.51 -4.88
CA LEU A 9 20.49 -1.87 -3.57
C LEU A 9 19.84 -0.49 -3.45
N ARG A 10 19.20 0.03 -4.51
CA ARG A 10 18.46 1.31 -4.48
C ARG A 10 17.16 1.23 -3.66
N GLY A 11 16.94 0.13 -2.90
CA GLY A 11 15.82 -0.08 -1.95
C GLY A 11 14.48 -0.32 -2.65
N ASN A 12 14.03 0.67 -3.41
CA ASN A 12 12.75 0.69 -4.11
C ASN A 12 12.52 -0.49 -5.07
N VAL A 13 13.60 -1.09 -5.62
CA VAL A 13 13.49 -2.24 -6.54
C VAL A 13 13.33 -3.56 -5.79
N ILE A 14 13.96 -3.70 -4.62
CA ILE A 14 13.87 -4.92 -3.81
C ILE A 14 12.46 -5.05 -3.23
N ASP A 15 11.91 -3.98 -2.66
CA ASP A 15 10.57 -4.00 -2.08
C ASP A 15 9.50 -4.30 -3.12
N LEU A 16 9.64 -3.73 -4.32
CA LEU A 16 8.79 -4.03 -5.46
C LEU A 16 8.92 -5.52 -5.86
N ALA A 17 10.14 -6.03 -5.99
CA ALA A 17 10.38 -7.42 -6.36
C ALA A 17 9.78 -8.40 -5.35
N VAL A 18 9.94 -8.13 -4.05
CA VAL A 18 9.37 -8.93 -2.97
C VAL A 18 7.84 -8.90 -3.03
N ALA A 19 7.24 -7.73 -3.21
CA ALA A 19 5.79 -7.59 -3.33
C ALA A 19 5.22 -8.42 -4.50
N VAL A 20 5.89 -8.42 -5.65
CA VAL A 20 5.46 -9.19 -6.83
C VAL A 20 5.56 -10.70 -6.60
N VAL A 21 6.67 -11.17 -6.02
CA VAL A 21 6.89 -12.60 -5.73
C VAL A 21 5.86 -13.11 -4.72
N ILE A 22 5.64 -12.37 -3.63
CA ILE A 22 4.65 -12.74 -2.61
C ILE A 22 3.24 -12.71 -3.22
N GLY A 23 2.91 -11.69 -4.02
CA GLY A 23 1.62 -11.61 -4.70
C GLY A 23 1.35 -12.80 -5.63
N ALA A 24 2.36 -13.23 -6.39
CA ALA A 24 2.26 -14.39 -7.28
C ALA A 24 2.08 -15.71 -6.51
N ALA A 25 2.91 -15.94 -5.47
CA ALA A 25 2.82 -17.13 -4.64
C ALA A 25 1.45 -17.23 -3.93
N PHE A 26 0.96 -16.11 -3.41
CA PHE A 26 -0.33 -16.04 -2.76
C PHE A 26 -1.49 -16.31 -3.73
N THR A 27 -1.45 -15.70 -4.92
CA THR A 27 -2.46 -15.96 -5.97
C THR A 27 -2.52 -17.45 -6.32
N ALA A 28 -1.37 -18.14 -6.35
CA ALA A 28 -1.32 -19.58 -6.58
C ALA A 28 -2.01 -20.38 -5.47
N VAL A 29 -1.82 -20.02 -4.19
CA VAL A 29 -2.50 -20.66 -3.06
C VAL A 29 -4.01 -20.48 -3.13
N VAL A 30 -4.48 -19.26 -3.37
CA VAL A 30 -5.93 -19.01 -3.51
C VAL A 30 -6.50 -19.78 -4.69
N THR A 31 -5.80 -19.77 -5.82
CA THR A 31 -6.21 -20.52 -7.02
C THR A 31 -6.33 -22.00 -6.70
N ALA A 32 -5.36 -22.61 -6.01
CA ALA A 32 -5.40 -24.02 -5.63
C ALA A 32 -6.59 -24.37 -4.73
N ILE A 33 -6.96 -23.50 -3.80
CA ILE A 33 -8.13 -23.70 -2.93
C ILE A 33 -9.42 -23.61 -3.76
N VAL A 34 -9.53 -22.62 -4.63
CA VAL A 34 -10.74 -22.45 -5.45
C VAL A 34 -10.87 -23.60 -6.45
N THR A 35 -9.80 -23.97 -7.15
CA THR A 35 -9.84 -25.08 -8.11
C THR A 35 -9.97 -26.45 -7.45
N GLY A 36 -9.39 -26.65 -6.26
CA GLY A 36 -9.40 -27.93 -5.56
C GLY A 36 -10.68 -28.19 -4.75
N ILE A 37 -11.30 -27.16 -4.19
CA ILE A 37 -12.46 -27.30 -3.29
C ILE A 37 -13.72 -26.73 -3.93
N PHE A 38 -13.68 -25.49 -4.42
CA PHE A 38 -14.88 -24.82 -4.88
C PHE A 38 -15.34 -25.28 -6.27
N ASN A 39 -14.42 -25.54 -7.20
CA ASN A 39 -14.78 -26.02 -8.53
C ASN A 39 -15.51 -27.36 -8.51
N PRO A 40 -15.07 -28.39 -7.76
CA PRO A 40 -15.83 -29.62 -7.61
C PRO A 40 -17.21 -29.42 -6.97
N LEU A 41 -17.32 -28.53 -5.98
CA LEU A 41 -18.61 -28.22 -5.34
C LEU A 41 -19.58 -27.52 -6.29
N ILE A 42 -19.10 -26.54 -7.07
CA ILE A 42 -19.90 -25.89 -8.11
C ILE A 42 -20.28 -26.91 -9.19
N ALA A 43 -19.33 -27.72 -9.65
CA ALA A 43 -19.58 -28.75 -10.66
C ALA A 43 -20.63 -29.77 -10.17
N ALA A 44 -20.62 -30.12 -8.89
CA ALA A 44 -21.62 -31.00 -8.28
C ALA A 44 -23.00 -30.34 -8.12
N LEU A 45 -23.05 -29.04 -7.79
CA LEU A 45 -24.31 -28.32 -7.56
C LEU A 45 -24.97 -27.84 -8.87
N PHE A 46 -24.18 -27.46 -9.86
CA PHE A 46 -24.65 -26.90 -11.13
C PHE A 46 -24.61 -27.90 -12.29
N SER A 47 -24.10 -29.12 -12.09
CA SER A 47 -23.72 -30.08 -13.14
C SER A 47 -22.75 -29.44 -14.15
N ALA A 48 -21.49 -29.87 -14.16
CA ALA A 48 -20.45 -29.35 -15.06
C ALA A 48 -20.87 -29.39 -16.54
N GLU A 49 -21.70 -30.36 -16.93
CA GLU A 49 -22.31 -30.46 -18.25
C GLU A 49 -23.27 -29.28 -18.54
N ALA A 50 -24.09 -28.86 -17.57
CA ALA A 50 -25.07 -27.81 -17.79
C ALA A 50 -24.42 -26.44 -18.02
N LEU A 51 -23.32 -26.10 -17.32
CA LEU A 51 -22.64 -24.82 -17.54
C LEU A 51 -21.84 -24.78 -18.85
N ASN A 52 -21.17 -25.87 -19.22
CA ASN A 52 -20.42 -25.96 -20.48
C ASN A 52 -21.33 -26.10 -21.71
N ASP A 53 -22.50 -26.72 -21.57
CA ASP A 53 -23.46 -26.95 -22.65
C ASP A 53 -24.54 -25.88 -22.76
N ALA A 54 -24.79 -25.07 -21.71
CA ALA A 54 -25.91 -24.11 -21.68
C ALA A 54 -25.90 -23.05 -22.80
N PHE A 55 -24.75 -22.77 -23.42
CA PHE A 55 -24.64 -21.80 -24.51
C PHE A 55 -23.54 -22.18 -25.49
N GLN A 56 -23.73 -23.31 -26.17
CA GLN A 56 -22.90 -23.69 -27.31
C GLN A 56 -23.57 -23.22 -28.60
N VAL A 57 -22.94 -22.24 -29.25
CA VAL A 57 -23.34 -21.83 -30.60
C VAL A 57 -22.30 -22.39 -31.56
N GLN A 58 -22.71 -23.33 -32.42
CA GLN A 58 -21.86 -23.79 -33.51
C GLN A 58 -21.83 -22.73 -34.61
N VAL A 59 -20.65 -22.21 -34.90
CA VAL A 59 -20.42 -21.31 -36.04
C VAL A 59 -19.42 -22.02 -36.95
N GLY A 60 -19.92 -22.69 -37.98
CA GLY A 60 -19.10 -23.49 -38.90
C GLY A 60 -18.43 -24.68 -38.20
N ALA A 61 -17.11 -24.81 -38.32
CA ALA A 61 -16.32 -25.88 -37.68
C ALA A 61 -15.90 -25.57 -36.23
N SER A 62 -16.27 -24.40 -35.71
CA SER A 62 -15.86 -23.94 -34.38
C SER A 62 -17.04 -23.86 -33.43
N THR A 63 -16.88 -24.45 -32.24
CA THR A 63 -17.89 -24.39 -31.16
C THR A 63 -17.55 -23.22 -30.23
N LEU A 64 -18.37 -22.17 -30.24
CA LEU A 64 -18.27 -21.09 -29.26
C LEU A 64 -18.95 -21.52 -27.97
N LYS A 65 -18.14 -21.78 -26.94
CA LYS A 65 -18.59 -22.20 -25.61
C LYS A 65 -18.67 -20.99 -24.67
N PHE A 66 -19.78 -20.25 -24.72
CA PHE A 66 -19.99 -19.12 -23.80
C PHE A 66 -20.05 -19.55 -22.33
N GLY A 67 -20.39 -20.82 -22.09
CA GLY A 67 -20.30 -21.47 -20.78
C GLY A 67 -18.93 -21.37 -20.11
N LEU A 68 -17.84 -21.39 -20.89
CA LEU A 68 -16.48 -21.25 -20.35
C LEU A 68 -16.22 -19.84 -19.81
N VAL A 69 -16.78 -18.82 -20.46
CA VAL A 69 -16.64 -17.42 -20.01
C VAL A 69 -17.43 -17.20 -18.72
N LEU A 70 -18.65 -17.73 -18.65
CA LEU A 70 -19.47 -17.67 -17.44
C LEU A 70 -18.80 -18.41 -16.27
N GLY A 71 -18.23 -19.59 -16.52
CA GLY A 71 -17.44 -20.33 -15.53
C GLY A 71 -16.23 -19.54 -15.04
N ALA A 72 -15.51 -18.86 -15.95
CA ALA A 72 -14.38 -18.00 -15.58
C ALA A 72 -14.81 -16.79 -14.74
N ILE A 73 -15.99 -16.21 -15.01
CA ILE A 73 -16.54 -15.10 -14.20
C ILE A 73 -16.90 -15.59 -12.80
N ILE A 74 -17.57 -16.75 -12.67
CA ILE A 74 -17.89 -17.34 -11.36
C ILE A 74 -16.61 -17.65 -10.57
N GLN A 75 -15.61 -18.21 -11.24
CA GLN A 75 -14.30 -18.47 -10.68
C GLN A 75 -13.63 -17.19 -10.16
N PHE A 76 -13.65 -16.12 -10.96
CA PHE A 76 -13.10 -14.82 -10.58
C PHE A 76 -13.79 -14.24 -9.35
N LEU A 77 -15.13 -14.30 -9.30
CA LEU A 77 -15.91 -13.84 -8.16
C LEU A 77 -15.59 -14.62 -6.89
N LEU A 78 -15.40 -15.94 -6.97
CA LEU A 78 -15.02 -16.75 -5.82
C LEU A 78 -13.64 -16.38 -5.28
N VAL A 79 -12.64 -16.24 -6.15
CA VAL A 79 -11.30 -15.78 -5.76
C VAL A 79 -11.40 -14.42 -5.07
N ALA A 80 -12.16 -13.48 -5.64
CA ALA A 80 -12.38 -12.16 -5.05
C ALA A 80 -13.03 -12.23 -3.65
N VAL A 81 -14.03 -13.10 -3.45
CA VAL A 81 -14.69 -13.30 -2.15
C VAL A 81 -13.72 -13.86 -1.12
N VAL A 82 -12.92 -14.87 -1.48
CA VAL A 82 -11.93 -15.46 -0.58
C VAL A 82 -10.88 -14.43 -0.16
N VAL A 83 -10.34 -13.68 -1.13
CA VAL A 83 -9.36 -12.62 -0.85
C VAL A 83 -9.99 -11.51 0.01
N TYR A 84 -11.22 -11.11 -0.27
CA TYR A 84 -11.92 -10.11 0.51
C TYR A 84 -12.11 -10.57 1.97
N PHE A 85 -12.58 -11.79 2.19
CA PHE A 85 -12.86 -12.27 3.55
C PHE A 85 -11.60 -12.51 4.37
N VAL A 86 -10.55 -13.06 3.76
CA VAL A 86 -9.30 -13.42 4.47
C VAL A 86 -8.36 -12.23 4.66
N PHE A 87 -8.41 -11.21 3.80
CA PHE A 87 -7.46 -10.08 3.85
C PHE A 87 -8.17 -8.75 4.05
N VAL A 88 -9.11 -8.40 3.18
CA VAL A 88 -9.73 -7.07 3.22
C VAL A 88 -10.53 -6.90 4.51
N LEU A 89 -11.30 -7.91 4.93
CA LEU A 89 -12.10 -7.88 6.15
C LEU A 89 -11.25 -7.73 7.42
N PRO A 90 -10.23 -8.57 7.70
CA PRO A 90 -9.40 -8.40 8.89
C PRO A 90 -8.56 -7.14 8.82
N ILE A 91 -8.01 -6.75 7.67
CA ILE A 91 -7.26 -5.49 7.55
C ILE A 91 -8.18 -4.29 7.79
N ASN A 92 -9.41 -4.31 7.27
CA ASN A 92 -10.38 -3.24 7.50
C ASN A 92 -10.87 -3.22 8.97
N HIS A 93 -10.97 -4.39 9.60
CA HIS A 93 -11.29 -4.51 11.02
C HIS A 93 -10.14 -3.97 11.89
N LEU A 94 -8.91 -4.38 11.61
CA LEU A 94 -7.70 -3.90 12.29
C LEU A 94 -7.48 -2.42 12.07
N LYS A 95 -7.73 -1.87 10.87
CA LYS A 95 -7.71 -0.42 10.62
C LYS A 95 -8.74 0.30 11.48
N LYS A 96 -9.97 -0.20 11.61
CA LYS A 96 -10.94 0.41 12.53
C LYS A 96 -10.44 0.39 13.98
N VAL A 97 -9.91 -0.74 14.44
CA VAL A 97 -9.37 -0.88 15.80
C VAL A 97 -8.14 0.01 16.02
N SER A 98 -7.25 0.12 15.04
CA SER A 98 -6.05 0.96 15.09
C SER A 98 -6.32 2.43 14.80
N PHE A 99 -7.41 2.82 14.14
CA PHE A 99 -7.87 4.22 14.08
C PHE A 99 -8.48 4.68 15.41
N PHE A 100 -9.11 3.78 16.17
CA PHE A 100 -9.50 4.06 17.56
C PHE A 100 -8.30 4.04 18.53
N LYS A 101 -7.26 3.23 18.23
CA LYS A 101 -6.03 3.16 19.02
C LYS A 101 -4.96 4.18 18.59
N SER A 102 -5.01 4.78 17.41
CA SER A 102 -4.03 5.78 16.94
C SER A 102 -4.26 7.18 17.50
N LYS A 103 -5.30 7.40 18.32
CA LYS A 103 -5.30 8.51 19.28
C LYS A 103 -4.39 8.24 20.49
N GLN A 104 -3.99 7.00 20.75
CA GLN A 104 -3.10 6.58 21.84
C GLN A 104 -2.32 5.30 21.46
N SER A 105 -1.14 5.49 20.86
CA SER A 105 -0.13 4.47 20.56
C SER A 105 -0.20 3.82 19.16
N PRO A 106 0.72 4.20 18.26
CA PRO A 106 1.13 3.39 17.10
C PRO A 106 1.95 2.19 17.59
N ALA A 107 1.38 1.00 17.51
CA ALA A 107 2.09 -0.28 17.55
C ALA A 107 1.48 -1.08 16.39
N GLU A 108 2.19 -1.48 15.34
CA GLU A 108 3.51 -2.12 15.23
C GLU A 108 4.20 -1.52 13.98
N GLU A 109 5.42 -0.95 13.99
CA GLU A 109 6.71 -1.58 14.31
C GLU A 109 6.88 -3.00 13.72
N VAL A 110 7.01 -3.09 12.40
CA VAL A 110 7.79 -4.18 11.75
C VAL A 110 8.95 -3.61 10.91
N ILE A 111 9.21 -2.30 10.97
CA ILE A 111 10.47 -1.73 10.48
C ILE A 111 10.98 -0.86 11.61
N ALA A 112 11.81 -1.46 12.45
CA ALA A 112 12.62 -0.73 13.41
C ALA A 112 13.34 0.42 12.68
N GLU A 113 13.33 1.60 13.29
CA GLU A 113 13.97 2.83 12.81
C GLU A 113 13.39 3.41 11.51
N ALA A 114 12.13 3.85 11.53
CA ALA A 114 11.81 5.02 10.73
C ALA A 114 12.36 6.25 11.48
N PRO A 115 13.29 7.04 10.91
CA PRO A 115 13.58 8.37 11.43
C PRO A 115 12.26 9.16 11.53
N PRO A 116 12.16 10.15 12.45
CA PRO A 116 10.95 10.94 12.63
C PRO A 116 10.43 11.39 11.27
N THR A 117 9.16 11.09 11.01
CA THR A 117 8.58 11.33 9.69
C THR A 117 8.62 12.82 9.39
N ASP A 118 8.75 13.19 8.12
CA ASP A 118 8.84 14.60 7.72
C ASP A 118 7.69 15.44 8.31
N LEU A 119 6.51 14.84 8.49
CA LEU A 119 5.36 15.50 9.13
C LEU A 119 5.56 15.75 10.63
N GLU A 120 6.20 14.84 11.36
CA GLU A 120 6.52 15.02 12.78
C GLU A 120 7.59 16.10 12.96
N LEU A 121 8.63 16.08 12.12
CA LEU A 121 9.66 17.12 12.09
C LEU A 121 9.08 18.48 11.74
N LEU A 122 8.19 18.55 10.75
CA LEU A 122 7.51 19.80 10.38
C LEU A 122 6.57 20.29 11.49
N ALA A 123 5.92 19.40 12.23
CA ALA A 123 5.11 19.75 13.39
C ALA A 123 5.98 20.32 14.52
N GLU A 124 7.12 19.67 14.81
CA GLU A 124 8.08 20.14 15.81
C GLU A 124 8.69 21.50 15.41
N ILE A 125 9.09 21.68 14.14
CA ILE A 125 9.57 22.96 13.61
C ILE A 125 8.49 24.04 13.72
N ARG A 126 7.23 23.74 13.40
CA ARG A 126 6.11 24.69 13.54
C ARG A 126 5.97 25.12 15.00
N ASP A 127 6.02 24.18 15.92
CA ASP A 127 5.83 24.45 17.34
C ASP A 127 7.03 25.24 17.92
N LEU A 128 8.25 24.92 17.50
CA LEU A 128 9.46 25.69 17.81
C LEU A 128 9.42 27.11 17.24
N LEU A 129 8.93 27.30 16.01
CA LEU A 129 8.80 28.62 15.38
C LEU A 129 7.71 29.46 16.03
N ALA A 130 6.59 28.85 16.42
CA ALA A 130 5.51 29.50 17.15
C ALA A 130 5.98 29.96 18.54
N ALA A 131 6.76 29.12 19.24
CA ALA A 131 7.39 29.48 20.51
C ALA A 131 8.40 30.63 20.35
N GLN A 132 9.18 30.64 19.26
CA GLN A 132 10.13 31.71 18.96
C GLN A 132 9.44 33.06 18.67
N GLN A 133 8.34 33.05 17.89
CA GLN A 133 7.57 34.26 17.58
C GLN A 133 6.87 34.86 18.81
N GLN A 134 6.52 34.05 19.81
CA GLN A 134 5.96 34.54 21.07
C GLN A 134 7.02 35.19 21.97
N GLY A 135 8.30 34.80 21.85
CA GLY A 135 9.43 35.40 22.56
C GLY A 135 9.88 36.77 22.03
N THR A 136 9.56 37.11 20.78
CA THR A 136 9.97 38.37 20.12
C THR A 136 9.01 39.54 20.33
N GLY A 137 7.96 39.37 21.15
CA GLY A 137 6.95 40.39 21.45
C GLY A 137 7.25 41.31 22.65
N ALA A 138 8.46 41.30 23.21
CA ALA A 138 8.82 42.22 24.30
C ALA A 138 9.19 43.60 23.75
N PRO A 139 8.45 44.69 24.09
CA PRO A 139 8.76 46.02 23.59
C PRO A 139 9.89 46.62 24.44
N THR A 140 11.14 46.41 24.06
CA THR A 140 12.24 47.24 24.60
C THR A 140 12.32 48.54 23.82
N GLY A 141 11.43 49.48 24.17
CA GLY A 141 11.67 50.89 23.94
C GLY A 141 12.63 51.43 25.00
N ARG A 142 13.89 51.69 24.65
CA ARG A 142 14.64 52.91 25.04
C ARG A 142 16.03 52.98 24.38
N ALA A 143 16.17 54.02 23.55
CA ALA A 143 17.31 54.93 23.37
C ALA A 143 18.78 54.45 23.39
N ALA A 144 19.48 54.93 22.35
CA ALA A 144 20.83 55.50 22.31
C ALA A 144 22.01 54.58 21.91
N GLY A 145 22.59 54.88 20.74
CA GLY A 145 23.97 54.52 20.38
C GLY A 145 24.15 54.09 18.91
N ALA A 146 24.41 55.04 18.02
CA ALA A 146 25.09 54.79 16.73
C ALA A 146 26.56 55.26 16.86
N PRO A 147 27.48 54.99 15.91
CA PRO A 147 27.54 53.94 14.89
C PRO A 147 28.87 53.14 14.95
N GLY A 148 28.95 51.95 14.34
CA GLY A 148 30.19 51.16 14.27
C GLY A 148 30.25 50.33 13.01
N SER A 149 30.98 50.85 12.02
CA SER A 149 31.38 50.23 10.76
C SER A 149 32.10 48.89 10.94
N ALA A 150 31.76 47.89 10.12
CA ALA A 150 32.74 47.02 9.48
C ALA A 150 32.04 46.20 8.39
N ASP A 151 32.31 46.59 7.15
CA ASP A 151 32.11 45.78 5.96
C ASP A 151 32.81 44.42 6.13
N HIS A 152 32.12 43.33 5.80
CA HIS A 152 32.78 42.09 5.43
C HIS A 152 32.14 41.53 4.15
N PRO A 153 32.89 41.47 3.03
CA PRO A 153 32.43 40.85 1.80
C PRO A 153 32.57 39.33 1.91
N TRP A 154 31.49 38.62 1.62
CA TRP A 154 31.53 37.17 1.43
C TRP A 154 32.34 36.83 0.16
N PRO A 155 33.29 35.88 0.21
CA PRO A 155 33.84 35.28 -1.00
C PRO A 155 32.97 34.10 -1.42
N ASN A 156 32.48 34.20 -2.65
CA ASN A 156 31.85 33.17 -3.46
C ASN A 156 32.91 32.24 -4.05
N GLU A 157 32.96 30.96 -3.62
CA GLU A 157 33.45 29.83 -4.43
C GLU A 157 32.64 28.57 -4.10
#